data_AF-A0A356B8X8-F1
#
_entry.id   AF-A0A356B8X8-F1
#
_cell.length_a   1.000
_cell.length_b   1.000
_cell.length_c   1.000
_cell.angle_alpha   90.00
_cell.angle_beta   90.00
_cell.angle_gamma   90.00
#
_symmetry.space_group_name_H-M   'P 1'
#
loop_
_entity.id
_entity.type
_entity.pdbx_description
1 polymer ?
#
loop_
_entity_poly.entity_id
_entity_poly.type
_entity_poly.pdbx_seq_one_letter_code
_entity_poly.pdbx_strand_id
1 'polypeptide(L)' 'MDQLELFDLPNPCIGVCQSNSRGYCMGCLRSRDERFNWHQKPVEERARILKLLAQRRARLNAKTKKDHDAPQSGESLDLF' A
#
# COMPACT_ATOMS: atom_id res chain seq x y z
N MET A 1 -7.07 -24.98 23.50
CA MET A 1 -7.75 -23.74 23.08
C MET A 1 -6.70 -22.65 23.12
N ASP A 2 -6.21 -22.24 21.95
CA ASP A 2 -5.16 -21.22 21.83
C ASP A 2 -5.75 -19.83 22.09
N GLN A 3 -5.25 -19.18 23.15
CA GLN A 3 -5.68 -17.86 23.61
C GLN A 3 -5.35 -16.72 22.59
N LEU A 4 -4.70 -17.04 21.47
CA LEU A 4 -4.34 -16.08 20.41
C LEU A 4 -5.49 -15.75 19.44
N GLU A 5 -6.61 -16.48 19.49
CA GLU A 5 -7.78 -16.22 18.62
C GLU A 5 -8.70 -15.10 19.12
N LEU A 6 -8.36 -14.41 20.20
CA LEU A 6 -9.26 -13.42 20.80
C LEU A 6 -9.43 -12.14 19.98
N PHE A 7 -8.53 -11.86 19.02
CA PHE A 7 -8.58 -10.63 18.24
C PHE A 7 -8.47 -10.90 16.73
N ASP A 8 -9.57 -10.65 16.03
CA ASP A 8 -9.59 -10.64 14.57
C ASP A 8 -8.64 -9.56 14.01
N LEU A 9 -7.86 -9.94 12.99
CA LEU A 9 -7.01 -8.98 12.28
C LEU A 9 -7.87 -7.96 11.53
N PRO A 10 -7.60 -6.64 11.67
CA PRO A 10 -8.40 -5.61 11.03
C PRO A 10 -8.28 -5.69 9.50
N ASN A 11 -9.40 -5.46 8.81
CA ASN A 11 -9.41 -5.36 7.35
C ASN A 11 -8.86 -3.98 6.92
N PRO A 12 -7.75 -3.91 6.16
CA PRO A 12 -7.13 -2.64 5.76
C PRO A 12 -7.83 -1.97 4.55
N CYS A 13 -9.03 -2.42 4.18
CA CYS A 13 -9.78 -1.88 3.04
C CYS A 13 -10.36 -0.50 3.36
N ILE A 14 -10.23 0.46 2.44
CA ILE A 14 -10.77 1.81 2.57
C ILE A 14 -12.01 2.05 1.70
N GLY A 15 -12.65 0.99 1.19
CA GLY A 15 -13.80 1.08 0.27
C GLY A 15 -13.46 1.48 -1.17
N VAL A 16 -12.17 1.69 -1.49
CA VAL A 16 -11.72 2.01 -2.86
C VAL A 16 -11.20 0.76 -3.55
N CYS A 17 -11.75 0.44 -4.73
CA CYS A 17 -11.45 -0.77 -5.50
C CYS A 17 -10.62 -0.49 -6.77
N GLN A 18 -9.94 0.66 -6.86
CA GLN A 18 -9.17 1.04 -8.05
C GLN A 18 -7.75 0.45 -8.00
N SER A 19 -7.29 -0.14 -9.11
CA SER A 19 -5.97 -0.78 -9.21
C SER A 19 -4.99 0.13 -9.94
N ASN A 20 -3.73 0.16 -9.51
CA ASN A 20 -2.66 0.83 -10.23
C ASN A 20 -2.16 -0.02 -11.42
N SER A 21 -1.25 0.55 -12.22
CA SER A 21 -0.61 -0.12 -13.36
C SER A 21 0.13 -1.42 -13.00
N ARG A 22 0.45 -1.63 -11.71
CA ARG A 22 1.11 -2.84 -11.19
C ARG A 22 0.13 -3.88 -10.62
N GLY A 23 -1.17 -3.63 -10.68
CA GLY A 23 -2.21 -4.54 -10.19
C GLY A 23 -2.46 -4.50 -8.67
N TYR A 24 -2.00 -3.46 -7.97
CA TYR A 24 -2.29 -3.24 -6.55
C TYR A 24 -3.37 -2.17 -6.37
N CYS A 25 -4.24 -2.34 -5.37
CA CYS A 25 -5.23 -1.32 -5.01
C CYS A 25 -4.54 0.01 -4.62
N MET A 26 -4.99 1.14 -5.16
CA MET A 26 -4.39 2.45 -4.86
C MET A 26 -4.54 2.87 -3.39
N GLY A 27 -5.59 2.41 -2.71
CA GLY A 27 -5.84 2.73 -1.30
C GLY A 27 -5.18 1.76 -0.32
N CYS A 28 -5.58 0.50 -0.38
CA CYS A 28 -5.10 -0.51 0.58
C CYS A 28 -3.81 -1.22 0.14
N LEU A 29 -3.34 -1.02 -1.10
CA LEU A 29 -2.12 -1.63 -1.67
C LEU A 29 -2.12 -3.16 -1.71
N ARG A 30 -3.30 -3.76 -1.59
CA ARG A 30 -3.50 -5.21 -1.73
C ARG A 30 -3.58 -5.60 -3.20
N SER A 31 -3.12 -6.80 -3.51
CA SER A 31 -3.31 -7.38 -4.84
C SER A 31 -4.79 -7.75 -5.06
N ARG A 32 -5.15 -8.09 -6.30
CA ARG A 32 -6.50 -8.59 -6.62
C ARG A 32 -6.84 -9.85 -5.81
N ASP A 33 -5.95 -10.85 -5.84
CA ASP A 33 -6.13 -12.11 -5.10
C ASP A 33 -6.28 -11.89 -3.59
N GLU A 34 -5.42 -11.04 -3.01
CA GLU A 34 -5.45 -10.73 -1.58
C GLU A 34 -6.82 -10.15 -1.16
N ARG A 35 -7.47 -9.34 -2.01
CA ARG A 35 -8.78 -8.76 -1.74
C ARG A 35 -9.90 -9.78 -1.81
N PHE A 36 -9.96 -10.55 -2.89
CA PHE A 36 -11.03 -11.54 -3.11
C PHE A 36 -11.01 -12.63 -2.03
N ASN A 37 -9.82 -13.08 -1.66
CA ASN A 37 -9.67 -14.22 -0.77
C ASN A 37 -9.42 -13.82 0.70
N TRP A 38 -9.58 -12.54 1.09
CA TRP A 38 -9.19 -12.07 2.44
C TRP A 38 -9.85 -12.87 3.57
N HIS A 39 -11.15 -13.14 3.46
CA HIS A 39 -11.90 -13.88 4.48
C HIS A 39 -11.57 -15.39 4.49
N GLN A 40 -11.01 -15.91 3.41
CA GLN A 40 -10.62 -17.32 3.25
C GLN A 40 -9.17 -17.57 3.67
N LYS A 41 -8.37 -16.51 3.85
CA LYS A 41 -6.95 -16.63 4.21
C LYS A 41 -6.79 -16.88 5.72
N PRO A 42 -5.85 -17.75 6.13
CA PRO A 42 -5.56 -17.99 7.54
C PRO A 42 -4.99 -16.72 8.21
N VAL A 43 -5.16 -16.63 9.54
CA VAL A 43 -4.72 -15.48 10.34
C VAL A 43 -3.24 -15.15 10.11
N GLU A 44 -2.38 -16.17 10.00
CA GLU A 44 -0.95 -15.98 9.71
C GLU A 44 -0.69 -15.29 8.37
N GLU A 45 -1.41 -15.70 7.32
CA GLU A 45 -1.28 -15.10 5.99
C GLU A 45 -1.83 -13.68 5.99
N ARG A 46 -2.96 -13.45 6.68
CA ARG A 46 -3.53 -12.11 6.86
C ARG A 46 -2.54 -11.18 7.57
N ALA A 47 -1.87 -11.65 8.61
CA ALA A 47 -0.83 -10.90 9.32
C ALA A 47 0.38 -10.60 8.43
N ARG A 48 0.81 -11.57 7.62
CA ARG A 48 1.89 -11.40 6.64
C ARG A 48 1.53 -10.34 5.59
N ILE A 49 0.31 -10.38 5.07
CA ILE A 49 -0.20 -9.38 4.11
C ILE A 49 -0.14 -7.99 4.74
N LEU A 50 -0.63 -7.81 5.97
CA LEU A 50 -0.57 -6.51 6.66
C LEU A 50 0.87 -5.98 6.80
N LYS A 51 1.83 -6.84 7.13
CA LYS A 51 3.27 -6.47 7.15
C LYS A 51 3.77 -6.04 5.76
N LEU A 52 3.39 -6.78 4.71
CA LEU A 52 3.74 -6.41 3.33
C LEU A 52 3.14 -5.07 2.92
N LEU A 53 1.92 -4.75 3.34
CA LEU A 53 1.30 -3.45 3.08
C LEU A 53 2.09 -2.30 3.69
N ALA A 54 2.53 -2.44 4.95
CA ALA A 54 3.38 -1.44 5.59
C ALA A 54 4.68 -1.21 4.81
N GLN A 55 5.33 -2.28 4.35
CA GLN A 55 6.54 -2.18 3.51
C GLN A 55 6.26 -1.55 2.13
N ARG A 56 5.15 -1.92 1.48
CA ARG A 56 4.72 -1.31 0.21
C ARG A 56 4.49 0.19 0.39
N ARG A 57 3.83 0.62 1.47
CA ARG A 57 3.63 2.04 1.81
C ARG A 57 4.96 2.77 2.03
N ALA A 58 5.85 2.19 2.84
CA ALA A 58 7.17 2.78 3.10
C ALA A 58 7.96 3.02 1.81
N ARG A 59 7.95 2.05 0.87
CA ARG A 59 8.59 2.19 -0.44
C ARG A 59 7.98 3.27 -1.32
N LEU A 60 6.64 3.44 -1.29
CA LEU A 60 5.99 4.52 -2.03
C LEU A 60 6.37 5.89 -1.46
N ASN A 61 6.30 6.04 -0.14
CA ASN A 61 6.67 7.28 0.53
C ASN A 61 8.15 7.65 0.31
N ALA A 62 9.05 6.66 0.28
CA ALA A 62 10.46 6.88 -0.01
C ALA A 62 10.71 7.32 -1.46
N LYS A 63 9.93 6.83 -2.44
CA LYS A 63 10.00 7.29 -3.83
C LYS A 63 9.52 8.73 -3.97
N THR A 64 8.38 9.06 -3.36
CA THR A 64 7.84 10.43 -3.37
C THR A 64 8.82 11.44 -2.79
N LYS A 65 9.60 11.08 -1.76
CA LYS A 65 10.66 11.94 -1.22
C LYS A 65 11.84 12.15 -2.18
N LYS A 66 12.23 11.13 -2.95
CA LYS A 66 13.30 11.23 -3.95
C LYS A 66 12.89 12.07 -5.15
N ASP A 67 11.64 11.94 -5.60
CA ASP A 67 11.14 12.69 -6.76
C ASP A 67 10.99 14.19 -6.43
N HIS A 68 10.72 14.55 -5.17
CA HIS A 68 10.66 15.95 -4.70
C HIS A 68 12.03 16.61 -4.48
N ASP A 69 13.12 15.84 -4.47
CA ASP A 69 14.50 16.32 -4.27
C ASP A 69 15.29 16.35 -5.60
N ALA A 70 14.62 16.14 -6.73
CA ALA A 70 15.19 16.43 -8.03
C ALA A 70 15.31 17.95 -8.20
N PRO A 71 16.49 18.51 -8.51
CA PRO A 71 16.64 19.95 -8.69
C PRO A 71 15.80 20.37 -9.89
N GLN A 72 14.85 21.27 -9.67
CA GLN A 72 14.22 22.03 -10.74
C GLN A 72 15.27 22.98 -11.32
N SER A 73 16.13 22.47 -12.19
CA SER A 73 17.07 23.26 -12.97
C SER A 73 16.36 23.83 -14.19
N GLY A 74 15.86 25.07 -14.02
CA GLY A 74 16.02 26.19 -14.95
C GLY A 74 15.27 26.19 -16.30
N GLU A 75 14.41 27.20 -16.47
CA GLU A 75 14.50 28.15 -17.60
C GLU A 75 13.76 29.43 -17.17
N SER A 76 14.51 30.40 -16.63
CA SER A 76 14.81 31.69 -17.26
C SER A 76 13.59 32.60 -17.45
N LEU A 77 13.46 33.55 -16.53
CA LEU A 77 12.63 34.74 -16.65
C LEU A 77 13.25 35.63 -17.74
N ASP A 78 12.77 35.52 -18.97
CA ASP A 78 13.02 36.58 -19.96
C ASP A 78 12.09 37.76 -19.67
N LEU A 79 12.68 38.74 -18.99
CA LEU A 79 12.20 40.12 -18.98
C LEU A 79 12.31 40.67 -20.41
N PHE A 80 11.17 40.89 -21.05
CA PHE A 80 10.97 41.94 -22.05
C PHE A 80 9.55 42.50 -21.94
#